data_AF-A0A932PYV3-F1
#
_entry.id   AF-A0A932PYV3-F1
#
_cell.length_a   1.000
_cell.length_b   1.000
_cell.length_c   1.000
_cell.angle_alpha   90.00
_cell.angle_beta   90.00
_cell.angle_gamma   90.00
#
_symmetry.space_group_name_H-M   'P 1'
#
loop_
_entity.id
_entity.type
_entity.pdbx_description
1 polymer ?
#
loop_
_entity_poly.entity_id
_entity_poly.type
_entity_poly.pdbx_seq_one_letter_code
_entity_poly.pdbx_strand_id
1 'polypeptide(L)'
;DVEWVTYEPKRPFLALDQVYKHGVRIPKFFYDKNVLHLPTMKTHVFTHVTGAMKNAFGGLLDQRRHWTHSVIDETLVDLLQIQQDIHSGLFAVMDGTLAGEGPGPRATRWHVKNVIMASSDPVALDAAMAKIMGLDPLSLRFIRAAHERGLGVGDPREIKFIGDASAADENWKFSAYENTLASWGQHQIYHGFLHPFEHLLLRTPIVPWSFAASNVYHNWYWFPFIGKKRADAALKTEWGELLQKKYSPDRPINPGYGSRVPFAAASGGLVAAAALIARLYLALRHSG
;
A
#
# COMPACT_ATOMS: atom_id res chain seq x y z
N ASP A 1 19.86 -1.91 -19.99
CA ASP A 1 19.11 -3.04 -19.40
C ASP A 1 19.77 -3.55 -18.14
N VAL A 2 18.97 -3.93 -17.15
CA VAL A 2 19.45 -4.53 -15.89
C VAL A 2 19.40 -6.05 -16.05
N GLU A 3 20.48 -6.75 -15.71
CA GLU A 3 20.53 -8.23 -15.70
C GLU A 3 19.63 -8.78 -14.58
N TRP A 4 18.78 -9.75 -14.91
CA TRP A 4 17.90 -10.44 -13.96
C TRP A 4 18.37 -11.88 -13.79
N VAL A 5 18.43 -12.34 -12.55
CA VAL A 5 18.82 -13.71 -12.19
C VAL A 5 17.68 -14.39 -11.46
N THR A 6 17.56 -15.71 -11.60
CA THR A 6 16.63 -16.51 -10.80
C THR A 6 17.17 -16.58 -9.38
N TYR A 7 16.35 -16.20 -8.40
CA TYR A 7 16.68 -16.33 -6.99
C TYR A 7 16.30 -17.73 -6.50
N GLU A 8 17.25 -18.40 -5.86
CA GLU A 8 17.03 -19.68 -5.19
C GLU A 8 16.77 -19.43 -3.69
N PRO A 9 15.58 -19.75 -3.18
CA PRO A 9 15.24 -19.47 -1.79
C PRO A 9 15.99 -20.38 -0.83
N LYS A 10 16.65 -19.79 0.20
CA LYS A 10 17.32 -20.58 1.26
C LYS A 10 16.33 -21.28 2.19
N ARG A 11 15.07 -20.84 2.21
CA ARG A 11 13.96 -21.43 2.99
C ARG A 11 12.68 -21.43 2.14
N PRO A 12 11.75 -22.38 2.33
CA PRO A 12 10.51 -22.41 1.55
C PRO A 12 9.72 -21.11 1.64
N PHE A 13 9.23 -20.63 0.49
CA PHE A 13 8.32 -19.50 0.43
C PHE A 13 6.97 -19.85 1.05
N LEU A 14 6.24 -18.83 1.51
CA LEU A 14 4.85 -18.94 1.94
C LEU A 14 3.89 -18.83 0.76
N ALA A 15 4.21 -18.00 -0.24
CA ALA A 15 3.30 -17.74 -1.36
C ALA A 15 3.98 -17.45 -2.71
N LEU A 16 5.20 -16.92 -2.74
CA LEU A 16 5.80 -16.48 -4.00
C LEU A 16 6.00 -17.60 -5.03
N ASP A 17 6.30 -18.82 -4.62
CA ASP A 17 6.43 -19.99 -5.49
C ASP A 17 5.12 -20.37 -6.20
N GLN A 18 3.98 -20.20 -5.52
CA GLN A 18 2.65 -20.45 -6.09
C GLN A 18 2.26 -19.42 -7.14
N VAL A 19 2.67 -18.16 -6.94
CA VAL A 19 2.40 -17.05 -7.87
C VAL A 19 3.40 -17.04 -9.04
N TYR A 20 4.67 -17.29 -8.76
CA TYR A 20 5.79 -17.29 -9.71
C TYR A 20 6.24 -18.71 -10.05
N LYS A 21 5.37 -19.43 -10.79
CA LYS A 21 5.58 -20.84 -11.19
C LYS A 21 6.88 -21.15 -11.94
N HIS A 22 7.55 -20.13 -12.47
CA HIS A 22 8.83 -20.26 -13.21
C HIS A 22 10.03 -19.72 -12.42
N GLY A 23 9.87 -19.57 -11.10
CA GLY A 23 10.87 -18.98 -10.22
C GLY A 23 10.72 -17.46 -10.07
N VAL A 24 11.18 -16.96 -8.93
CA VAL A 24 11.26 -15.53 -8.64
C VAL A 24 12.55 -14.99 -9.25
N ARG A 25 12.45 -13.96 -10.08
CA ARG A 25 13.64 -13.28 -10.65
C ARG A 25 13.89 -11.98 -9.94
N ILE A 26 15.14 -11.73 -9.58
CA ILE A 26 15.60 -10.51 -8.91
C ILE A 26 16.68 -9.85 -9.77
N PRO A 27 16.71 -8.50 -9.86
CA PRO A 27 17.81 -7.81 -10.51
C PRO A 27 19.14 -8.16 -9.84
N LYS A 28 20.11 -8.66 -10.62
CA LYS A 28 21.43 -9.05 -10.10
C LYS A 28 22.14 -7.93 -9.36
N PHE A 29 21.87 -6.68 -9.76
CA PHE A 29 22.38 -5.48 -9.12
C PHE A 29 22.11 -5.41 -7.60
N PHE A 30 21.03 -6.01 -7.11
CA PHE A 30 20.65 -5.95 -5.69
C PHE A 30 21.51 -6.83 -4.77
N TYR A 31 22.20 -7.83 -5.32
CA TYR A 31 23.04 -8.74 -4.54
C TYR A 31 24.23 -7.99 -3.92
N ASP A 32 24.52 -8.32 -2.68
CA ASP A 32 25.60 -7.76 -1.84
C ASP A 32 25.52 -6.24 -1.65
N LYS A 33 24.35 -5.63 -1.89
CA LYS A 33 24.11 -4.20 -1.64
C LYS A 33 23.46 -3.96 -0.29
N ASN A 34 23.82 -2.84 0.31
CA ASN A 34 23.03 -2.28 1.41
C ASN A 34 21.72 -1.70 0.84
N VAL A 35 20.61 -1.93 1.52
CA VAL A 35 19.32 -1.31 1.23
C VAL A 35 18.87 -0.45 2.39
N LEU A 36 18.49 0.79 2.04
CA LEU A 36 17.86 1.74 2.93
C LEU A 36 16.40 1.93 2.53
N HIS A 37 15.47 1.52 3.39
CA HIS A 37 14.06 1.82 3.23
C HIS A 37 13.69 3.15 3.89
N LEU A 38 12.87 3.94 3.20
CA LEU A 38 12.32 5.21 3.68
C LEU A 38 10.77 5.18 3.69
N PRO A 39 10.14 4.30 4.48
CA PRO A 39 8.68 4.21 4.53
C PRO A 39 8.05 5.38 5.29
N THR A 40 6.74 5.58 5.11
CA THR A 40 5.96 6.53 5.91
C THR A 40 4.97 5.80 6.82
N MET A 41 4.70 6.36 8.02
CA MET A 41 3.72 5.82 8.96
C MET A 41 2.30 6.10 8.47
N LYS A 42 1.62 5.09 7.93
CA LYS A 42 0.22 5.23 7.51
C LYS A 42 -0.54 3.91 7.51
N THR A 43 -1.85 4.01 7.61
CA THR A 43 -2.75 2.87 7.44
C THR A 43 -2.91 2.44 5.98
N HIS A 44 -3.34 1.19 5.77
CA HIS A 44 -3.56 0.62 4.45
C HIS A 44 -4.69 -0.41 4.46
N VAL A 45 -5.59 -0.34 3.48
CA VAL A 45 -6.80 -1.18 3.43
C VAL A 45 -6.57 -2.69 3.39
N PHE A 46 -5.42 -3.18 2.91
CA PHE A 46 -5.15 -4.62 2.81
C PHE A 46 -4.33 -5.19 3.97
N THR A 47 -3.39 -4.42 4.49
CA THR A 47 -2.39 -4.86 5.48
C THR A 47 -2.56 -4.14 6.81
N HIS A 48 -3.61 -3.33 6.94
CA HIS A 48 -3.93 -2.37 8.02
C HIS A 48 -2.92 -1.24 8.20
N VAL A 49 -1.63 -1.51 8.03
CA VAL A 49 -0.54 -0.54 8.04
C VAL A 49 0.34 -0.67 6.79
N THR A 50 1.09 0.38 6.49
CA THR A 50 2.28 0.31 5.64
C THR A 50 3.52 0.46 6.48
N GLY A 51 4.65 -0.08 6.03
CA GLY A 51 5.91 0.07 6.75
C GLY A 51 7.10 -0.37 5.91
N ALA A 52 8.20 -0.66 6.58
CA ALA A 52 9.45 -1.10 5.98
C ALA A 52 9.27 -2.41 5.20
N MET A 53 8.56 -3.40 5.76
CA MET A 53 8.34 -4.68 5.07
C MET A 53 7.57 -4.49 3.75
N LYS A 54 6.56 -3.62 3.76
CA LYS A 54 5.74 -3.33 2.56
C LYS A 54 6.48 -2.48 1.53
N ASN A 55 7.50 -1.72 1.93
CA ASN A 55 8.27 -0.88 1.00
C ASN A 55 9.01 -1.72 -0.07
N ALA A 56 9.48 -2.91 0.31
CA ALA A 56 10.13 -3.86 -0.58
C ALA A 56 9.24 -4.34 -1.73
N PHE A 57 7.92 -4.33 -1.54
CA PHE A 57 6.93 -4.74 -2.54
C PHE A 57 7.04 -3.94 -3.85
N GLY A 58 7.43 -2.66 -3.77
CA GLY A 58 7.59 -1.80 -4.95
C GLY A 58 8.89 -2.02 -5.72
N GLY A 59 9.93 -2.58 -5.08
CA GLY A 59 11.28 -2.68 -5.65
C GLY A 59 11.67 -4.07 -6.16
N LEU A 60 11.20 -5.14 -5.50
CA LEU A 60 11.65 -6.51 -5.79
C LEU A 60 10.72 -7.30 -6.72
N LEU A 61 9.43 -6.97 -6.76
CA LEU A 61 8.46 -7.68 -7.60
C LEU A 61 8.34 -7.06 -9.00
N ASP A 62 8.23 -7.91 -10.01
CA ASP A 62 8.09 -7.55 -11.42
C ASP A 62 6.62 -7.32 -11.87
N GLN A 63 6.35 -7.49 -13.17
CA GLN A 63 5.05 -7.30 -13.82
C GLN A 63 3.87 -8.07 -13.17
N ARG A 64 4.12 -9.14 -12.40
CA ARG A 64 3.06 -9.96 -11.76
C ARG A 64 2.72 -9.59 -10.32
N ARG A 65 3.28 -8.50 -9.78
CA ARG A 65 3.00 -8.02 -8.41
C ARG A 65 1.52 -7.82 -8.08
N HIS A 66 0.63 -7.64 -9.06
CA HIS A 66 -0.80 -7.53 -8.79
C HIS A 66 -1.43 -8.85 -8.34
N TRP A 67 -0.85 -9.98 -8.72
CA TRP A 67 -1.34 -11.31 -8.38
C TRP A 67 -1.03 -11.71 -6.94
N THR A 68 -0.08 -11.04 -6.30
CA THR A 68 0.26 -11.27 -4.90
C THR A 68 -0.65 -10.52 -3.93
N HIS A 69 -1.58 -9.69 -4.40
CA HIS A 69 -2.45 -8.90 -3.50
C HIS A 69 -3.41 -9.78 -2.69
N SER A 70 -3.84 -10.94 -3.21
CA SER A 70 -4.68 -11.88 -2.47
C SER A 70 -3.92 -12.67 -1.40
N VAL A 71 -2.59 -12.65 -1.45
CA VAL A 71 -1.67 -13.34 -0.52
C VAL A 71 -0.62 -12.35 -0.01
N ILE A 72 -1.05 -11.12 0.25
CA ILE A 72 -0.16 -9.98 0.48
C ILE A 72 0.66 -10.19 1.75
N ASP A 73 0.05 -10.71 2.82
CA ASP A 73 0.73 -10.91 4.10
C ASP A 73 1.91 -11.87 3.94
N GLU A 74 1.67 -13.03 3.33
CA GLU A 74 2.66 -14.05 3.02
C GLU A 74 3.74 -13.52 2.07
N THR A 75 3.34 -12.74 1.07
CA THR A 75 4.26 -12.11 0.12
C THR A 75 5.22 -11.15 0.81
N LEU A 76 4.76 -10.36 1.79
CA LEU A 76 5.66 -9.44 2.51
C LEU A 76 6.72 -10.19 3.31
N VAL A 77 6.37 -11.34 3.88
CA VAL A 77 7.32 -12.20 4.60
C VAL A 77 8.34 -12.82 3.64
N ASP A 78 7.89 -13.32 2.49
CA ASP A 78 8.78 -13.86 1.45
C ASP A 78 9.75 -12.80 0.90
N LEU A 79 9.26 -11.57 0.71
CA LEU A 79 10.11 -10.44 0.31
C LEU A 79 11.15 -10.08 1.37
N LEU A 80 10.78 -10.08 2.66
CA LEU A 80 11.75 -9.86 3.73
C LEU A 80 12.84 -10.94 3.72
N GLN A 81 12.46 -12.21 3.51
CA GLN A 81 13.43 -13.30 3.39
C GLN A 81 14.40 -13.07 2.22
N ILE A 82 13.90 -12.72 1.04
CA ILE A 82 14.75 -12.39 -0.12
C ILE A 82 15.73 -11.28 0.25
N GLN A 83 15.25 -10.21 0.89
CA GLN A 83 16.10 -9.08 1.28
C GLN A 83 17.22 -9.49 2.22
N GLN A 84 16.92 -10.27 3.26
CA GLN A 84 17.93 -10.78 4.19
C GLN A 84 18.92 -11.74 3.52
N ASP A 85 18.50 -12.41 2.46
CA ASP A 85 19.35 -13.35 1.75
C ASP A 85 20.33 -12.69 0.78
N ILE A 86 19.92 -11.59 0.12
CA ILE A 86 20.68 -10.97 -0.97
C ILE A 86 21.38 -9.68 -0.56
N HIS A 87 20.91 -8.97 0.46
CA HIS A 87 21.48 -7.69 0.86
C HIS A 87 22.53 -7.86 1.95
N SER A 88 23.64 -7.14 1.81
CA SER A 88 24.73 -7.12 2.81
C SER A 88 24.37 -6.30 4.05
N GLY A 89 23.36 -5.43 3.94
CA GLY A 89 22.81 -4.69 5.06
C GLY A 89 21.39 -4.22 4.75
N LEU A 90 20.52 -4.27 5.76
CA LEU A 90 19.14 -3.84 5.68
C LEU A 90 18.89 -2.82 6.78
N PHE A 91 18.48 -1.61 6.41
CA PHE A 91 18.16 -0.56 7.35
C PHE A 91 16.92 0.20 6.89
N ALA A 92 16.10 0.65 7.83
CA ALA A 92 14.92 1.44 7.53
C ALA A 92 14.88 2.68 8.42
N VAL A 93 14.57 3.82 7.82
CA VAL A 93 14.27 5.08 8.51
C VAL A 93 12.84 5.46 8.13
N MET A 94 11.93 5.29 9.09
CA MET A 94 10.51 5.51 8.92
C MET A 94 10.13 6.94 9.30
N ASP A 95 9.45 7.60 8.38
CA ASP A 95 8.95 8.96 8.53
C ASP A 95 7.52 8.95 9.11
N GLY A 96 7.39 9.43 10.34
CA GLY A 96 6.14 9.72 11.03
C GLY A 96 5.94 11.20 11.30
N THR A 97 6.60 12.10 10.55
CA THR A 97 6.40 13.55 10.70
C THR A 97 4.96 13.94 10.39
N LEU A 98 4.47 13.48 9.22
CA LEU A 98 3.07 13.49 8.79
C LEU A 98 2.57 12.05 8.66
N ALA A 99 1.98 11.53 9.73
CA ALA A 99 1.41 10.19 9.78
C ALA A 99 -0.02 10.15 9.23
N GLY A 100 -0.50 8.97 8.84
CA GLY A 100 -1.80 8.81 8.19
C GLY A 100 -2.70 7.71 8.76
N GLU A 101 -3.99 7.98 8.90
CA GLU A 101 -5.00 6.99 9.29
C GLU A 101 -6.20 6.90 8.32
N GLY A 102 -7.10 5.94 8.56
CA GLY A 102 -8.32 5.74 7.79
C GLY A 102 -8.10 4.87 6.54
N PRO A 103 -8.93 5.05 5.49
CA PRO A 103 -8.89 4.19 4.31
C PRO A 103 -7.76 4.58 3.34
N GLY A 104 -6.52 4.37 3.80
CA GLY A 104 -5.30 4.54 3.02
C GLY A 104 -5.14 3.47 1.92
N PRO A 105 -4.33 3.71 0.88
CA PRO A 105 -3.33 4.78 0.80
C PRO A 105 -3.84 6.07 0.14
N ARG A 106 -5.05 6.07 -0.44
CA ARG A 106 -5.58 7.22 -1.20
C ARG A 106 -6.42 8.17 -0.36
N ALA A 107 -7.19 7.66 0.59
CA ALA A 107 -8.19 8.43 1.33
C ALA A 107 -7.83 8.69 2.80
N THR A 108 -6.54 8.77 3.06
CA THR A 108 -5.93 8.95 4.39
C THR A 108 -6.33 10.29 5.03
N ARG A 109 -6.47 10.29 6.36
CA ARG A 109 -6.48 11.50 7.20
C ARG A 109 -5.10 11.66 7.80
N TRP A 110 -4.49 12.82 7.62
CA TRP A 110 -3.12 13.07 8.05
C TRP A 110 -3.10 13.66 9.46
N HIS A 111 -2.02 13.41 10.18
CA HIS A 111 -1.75 13.92 11.52
C HIS A 111 -0.27 14.30 11.62
N VAL A 112 0.02 15.48 12.17
CA VAL A 112 1.39 15.85 12.54
C VAL A 112 1.74 15.08 13.81
N LYS A 113 2.80 14.26 13.75
CA LYS A 113 3.27 13.45 14.88
C LYS A 113 4.73 13.68 15.23
N ASN A 114 5.52 14.25 14.33
CA ASN A 114 6.91 14.62 14.58
C ASN A 114 7.81 13.44 15.02
N VAL A 115 7.48 12.22 14.60
CA VAL A 115 8.23 11.02 14.94
C VAL A 115 9.07 10.57 13.75
N ILE A 116 10.32 10.20 14.01
CA ILE A 116 11.17 9.44 13.08
C ILE A 116 11.66 8.23 13.84
N MET A 117 11.54 7.04 13.24
CA MET A 117 12.03 5.80 13.82
C MET A 117 13.01 5.14 12.86
N ALA A 118 13.98 4.42 13.38
CA ALA A 118 14.93 3.70 12.55
C ALA A 118 15.32 2.36 13.17
N SER A 119 15.55 1.37 12.33
CA SER A 119 15.95 0.02 12.75
C SER A 119 16.63 -0.73 11.62
N SER A 120 17.55 -1.64 11.97
CA SER A 120 18.04 -2.68 11.06
C SER A 120 17.13 -3.91 11.00
N ASP A 121 16.13 -4.00 11.88
CA ASP A 121 15.08 -5.01 11.87
C ASP A 121 13.76 -4.36 11.38
N PRO A 122 13.34 -4.62 10.13
CA PRO A 122 12.08 -4.11 9.58
C PRO A 122 10.84 -4.62 10.31
N VAL A 123 10.88 -5.83 10.89
CA VAL A 123 9.75 -6.42 11.62
C VAL A 123 9.56 -5.65 12.92
N ALA A 124 10.66 -5.40 13.65
CA ALA A 124 10.63 -4.61 14.87
C ALA A 124 10.19 -3.16 14.61
N LEU A 125 10.63 -2.56 13.50
CA LEU A 125 10.21 -1.21 13.14
C LEU A 125 8.71 -1.12 12.84
N ASP A 126 8.19 -2.08 12.06
CA ASP A 126 6.77 -2.12 11.70
C ASP A 126 5.90 -2.47 12.93
N ALA A 127 6.40 -3.31 13.85
CA ALA A 127 5.74 -3.62 15.11
C ALA A 127 5.68 -2.42 16.07
N ALA A 128 6.79 -1.70 16.21
CA ALA A 128 6.85 -0.44 16.96
C ALA A 128 5.86 0.58 16.42
N MET A 129 5.85 0.79 15.10
CA MET A 129 4.88 1.66 14.43
C MET A 129 3.44 1.22 14.71
N ALA A 130 3.12 -0.06 14.55
CA ALA A 130 1.77 -0.56 14.80
C ALA A 130 1.32 -0.29 16.25
N LYS A 131 2.18 -0.55 17.24
CA LYS A 131 1.94 -0.22 18.66
C LYS A 131 1.61 1.27 18.83
N ILE A 132 2.47 2.15 18.32
CA ILE A 132 2.34 3.61 18.45
C ILE A 132 1.06 4.12 17.77
N MET A 133 0.70 3.55 16.61
CA MET A 133 -0.56 3.84 15.90
C MET A 133 -1.79 3.34 16.67
N GLY A 134 -1.63 2.54 17.73
CA GLY A 134 -2.71 2.02 18.55
C GLY A 134 -3.25 0.66 18.13
N LEU A 135 -2.47 -0.10 17.35
CA LEU A 135 -2.79 -1.46 16.92
C LEU A 135 -2.00 -2.48 17.74
N ASP A 136 -2.51 -3.70 17.83
CA ASP A 136 -1.74 -4.85 18.31
C ASP A 136 -0.85 -5.38 17.18
N PRO A 137 0.49 -5.31 17.28
CA PRO A 137 1.39 -5.76 16.22
C PRO A 137 1.24 -7.23 15.86
N LEU A 138 0.97 -8.12 16.83
CA LEU A 138 0.83 -9.56 16.57
C LEU A 138 -0.54 -9.94 16.01
N SER A 139 -1.51 -9.02 16.04
CA SER A 139 -2.76 -9.16 15.28
C SER A 139 -2.53 -8.99 13.77
N LEU A 140 -1.47 -8.28 13.36
CA LEU A 140 -1.10 -8.07 11.95
C LEU A 140 -0.40 -9.33 11.42
N ARG A 141 -1.07 -10.01 10.48
CA ARG A 141 -0.66 -11.33 9.98
C ARG A 141 0.78 -11.38 9.48
N PHE A 142 1.20 -10.38 8.69
CA PHE A 142 2.57 -10.34 8.15
C PHE A 142 3.64 -10.13 9.23
N ILE A 143 3.37 -9.32 10.27
CA ILE A 143 4.29 -9.11 11.40
C ILE A 143 4.41 -10.40 12.21
N ARG A 144 3.26 -10.99 12.57
CA ARG A 144 3.22 -12.25 13.32
C ARG A 144 3.95 -13.37 12.57
N ALA A 145 3.66 -13.56 11.29
CA ALA A 145 4.27 -14.61 10.48
C ALA A 145 5.80 -14.41 10.33
N ALA A 146 6.28 -13.17 10.20
CA ALA A 146 7.72 -12.90 10.16
C ALA A 146 8.40 -13.16 11.51
N HIS A 147 7.73 -12.80 12.62
CA HIS A 147 8.21 -13.08 13.97
C HIS A 147 8.28 -14.58 14.27
N GLU A 148 7.21 -15.33 13.98
CA GLU A 148 7.15 -16.79 14.16
C GLU A 148 8.20 -17.54 13.33
N ARG A 149 8.60 -16.99 12.17
CA ARG A 149 9.68 -17.53 11.32
C ARG A 149 11.09 -17.09 11.72
N GLY A 150 11.22 -16.30 12.79
CA GLY A 150 12.50 -15.77 13.26
C GLY A 150 13.20 -14.86 12.25
N LEU A 151 12.44 -14.14 11.41
CA LEU A 151 12.99 -13.15 10.48
C LEU A 151 13.18 -11.77 11.14
N GLY A 152 12.62 -11.56 12.33
CA GLY A 152 12.75 -10.34 13.11
C GLY A 152 11.83 -10.38 14.34
N VAL A 153 11.83 -9.32 15.13
CA VAL A 153 11.09 -9.25 16.40
C VAL A 153 9.76 -8.51 16.19
N GLY A 154 8.64 -9.23 16.26
CA GLY A 154 7.31 -8.63 16.12
C GLY A 154 6.63 -8.28 17.45
N ASP A 155 7.09 -8.85 18.57
CA ASP A 155 6.56 -8.55 19.90
C ASP A 155 7.22 -7.29 20.49
N PRO A 156 6.47 -6.21 20.73
CA PRO A 156 7.03 -4.97 21.29
C PRO A 156 7.70 -5.12 22.64
N ARG A 157 7.38 -6.17 23.42
CA ARG A 157 8.00 -6.43 24.73
C ARG A 157 9.46 -6.87 24.59
N GLU A 158 9.84 -7.38 23.43
CA GLU A 158 11.20 -7.82 23.11
C GLU A 158 12.00 -6.74 22.37
N ILE A 159 11.37 -5.58 22.07
CA ILE A 159 12.00 -4.48 21.34
C ILE A 159 12.57 -3.46 22.33
N LYS A 160 13.87 -3.17 22.19
CA LYS A 160 14.54 -2.11 22.93
C LYS A 160 14.44 -0.78 22.18
N PHE A 161 13.69 0.16 22.74
CA PHE A 161 13.62 1.53 22.24
C PHE A 161 14.81 2.36 22.75
N ILE A 162 15.47 3.09 21.85
CA ILE A 162 16.60 3.98 22.13
C ILE A 162 16.33 5.38 21.57
N GLY A 163 16.99 6.40 22.12
CA GLY A 163 16.71 7.80 21.77
C GLY A 163 15.54 8.34 22.58
N ASP A 164 14.51 8.87 21.91
CA ASP A 164 13.27 9.29 22.57
C ASP A 164 12.35 8.10 22.83
N ALA A 165 12.69 7.30 23.83
CA ALA A 165 11.92 6.12 24.20
C ALA A 165 10.48 6.46 24.64
N SER A 166 10.22 7.70 25.07
CA SER A 166 8.90 8.13 25.53
C SER A 166 7.87 8.18 24.38
N ALA A 167 8.33 8.49 23.16
CA ALA A 167 7.49 8.44 21.96
C ALA A 167 6.97 7.03 21.65
N ALA A 168 7.68 5.99 22.10
CA ALA A 168 7.25 4.60 21.92
C ALA A 168 6.06 4.21 22.82
N ASP A 169 5.78 4.99 23.87
CA ASP A 169 4.65 4.76 24.78
C ASP A 169 3.37 5.47 24.34
N GLU A 170 3.43 6.26 23.28
CA GLU A 170 2.25 6.85 22.68
C GLU A 170 1.29 5.78 22.14
N ASN A 171 0.01 6.11 22.16
CA ASN A 171 -1.04 5.34 21.49
C ASN A 171 -1.97 6.31 20.79
N TRP A 172 -1.84 6.41 19.47
CA TRP A 172 -2.56 7.39 18.67
C TRP A 172 -4.00 7.02 18.37
N LYS A 173 -4.42 5.78 18.69
CA LYS A 173 -5.76 5.25 18.45
C LYS A 173 -6.23 5.45 17.01
N PHE A 174 -5.32 5.25 16.06
CA PHE A 174 -5.63 5.41 14.65
C PHE A 174 -6.62 4.35 14.17
N SER A 175 -7.49 4.75 13.26
CA SER A 175 -8.45 3.84 12.64
C SER A 175 -7.83 3.15 11.42
N ALA A 176 -7.44 1.88 11.57
CA ALA A 176 -6.75 1.09 10.54
C ALA A 176 -7.64 0.12 9.75
N TYR A 177 -8.91 -0.01 10.12
CA TYR A 177 -9.87 -0.97 9.55
C TYR A 177 -10.95 -0.30 8.68
N GLU A 178 -10.75 0.97 8.32
CA GLU A 178 -11.68 1.70 7.46
C GLU A 178 -11.51 1.37 5.98
N ASN A 179 -12.63 1.37 5.26
CA ASN A 179 -12.67 1.19 3.81
C ASN A 179 -13.42 2.35 3.13
N THR A 180 -12.94 2.75 1.96
CA THR A 180 -13.76 3.50 1.00
C THR A 180 -14.72 2.55 0.29
N LEU A 181 -15.72 3.08 -0.42
CA LEU A 181 -16.59 2.25 -1.27
C LEU A 181 -15.78 1.43 -2.31
N ALA A 182 -14.78 2.07 -2.92
CA ALA A 182 -13.91 1.42 -3.90
C ALA A 182 -13.04 0.32 -3.26
N SER A 183 -12.42 0.58 -2.11
CA SER A 183 -11.58 -0.42 -1.43
C SER A 183 -12.40 -1.55 -0.82
N TRP A 184 -13.61 -1.26 -0.34
CA TRP A 184 -14.57 -2.29 0.10
C TRP A 184 -14.92 -3.23 -1.06
N GLY A 185 -15.27 -2.68 -2.22
CA GLY A 185 -15.56 -3.50 -3.42
C GLY A 185 -14.37 -4.35 -3.83
N GLN A 186 -13.16 -3.80 -3.81
CA GLN A 186 -11.94 -4.53 -4.13
C GLN A 186 -11.64 -5.64 -3.10
N HIS A 187 -11.88 -5.38 -1.81
CA HIS A 187 -11.75 -6.39 -0.76
C HIS A 187 -12.73 -7.56 -0.98
N GLN A 188 -13.95 -7.30 -1.43
CA GLN A 188 -14.90 -8.38 -1.75
C GLN A 188 -14.42 -9.25 -2.92
N ILE A 189 -13.71 -8.67 -3.89
CA ILE A 189 -13.15 -9.40 -5.04
C ILE A 189 -11.94 -10.26 -4.62
N TYR A 190 -11.10 -9.81 -3.68
CA TYR A 190 -9.93 -10.59 -3.27
C TYR A 190 -10.18 -11.58 -2.13
N HIS A 191 -11.08 -11.25 -1.21
CA HIS A 191 -11.25 -12.01 0.04
C HIS A 191 -12.71 -12.28 0.43
N GLY A 192 -13.67 -11.77 -0.36
CA GLY A 192 -15.09 -11.86 -0.03
C GLY A 192 -15.89 -12.70 -1.01
N PHE A 193 -17.20 -12.45 -1.07
CA PHE A 193 -18.14 -13.24 -1.86
C PHE A 193 -17.92 -13.14 -3.38
N LEU A 194 -17.16 -12.14 -3.84
CA LEU A 194 -16.80 -11.97 -5.25
C LEU A 194 -15.49 -12.69 -5.64
N HIS A 195 -14.79 -13.33 -4.68
CA HIS A 195 -13.56 -14.07 -4.94
C HIS A 195 -13.67 -15.16 -6.02
N PRO A 196 -14.77 -15.93 -6.16
CA PRO A 196 -14.94 -16.86 -7.28
C PRO A 196 -14.86 -16.19 -8.67
N PHE A 197 -15.13 -14.89 -8.75
CA PHE A 197 -15.06 -14.09 -9.97
C PHE A 197 -13.75 -13.31 -10.11
N GLU A 198 -12.79 -13.44 -9.18
CA GLU A 198 -11.51 -12.73 -9.21
C GLU A 198 -10.82 -12.92 -10.57
N HIS A 199 -10.79 -14.15 -11.09
CA HIS A 199 -10.18 -14.43 -12.38
C HIS A 199 -10.86 -13.65 -13.52
N LEU A 200 -12.19 -13.60 -13.55
CA LEU A 200 -12.95 -12.85 -14.55
C LEU A 200 -12.72 -11.34 -14.43
N LEU A 201 -12.79 -10.81 -13.21
CA LEU A 201 -12.78 -9.38 -12.94
C LEU A 201 -11.38 -8.76 -13.00
N LEU A 202 -10.35 -9.53 -12.64
CA LEU A 202 -8.98 -9.04 -12.41
C LEU A 202 -7.90 -9.75 -13.25
N ARG A 203 -8.23 -10.84 -13.97
CA ARG A 203 -7.25 -11.61 -14.75
C ARG A 203 -7.65 -11.84 -16.22
N THR A 204 -8.69 -11.15 -16.72
CA THR A 204 -9.12 -11.18 -18.14
C THR A 204 -8.91 -9.83 -18.84
N PRO A 205 -9.08 -9.73 -20.17
CA PRO A 205 -9.03 -8.45 -20.88
C PRO A 205 -10.04 -7.39 -20.40
N ILE A 206 -11.04 -7.76 -19.59
CA ILE A 206 -12.04 -6.83 -19.04
C ILE A 206 -11.42 -5.91 -17.98
N VAL A 207 -10.30 -6.31 -17.34
CA VAL A 207 -9.55 -5.64 -16.26
C VAL A 207 -9.50 -4.10 -16.28
N PRO A 208 -9.36 -3.40 -17.42
CA PRO A 208 -9.38 -1.94 -17.46
C PRO A 208 -10.60 -1.31 -16.77
N TRP A 209 -11.72 -2.04 -16.67
CA TRP A 209 -12.93 -1.57 -15.97
C TRP A 209 -12.69 -1.20 -14.50
N SER A 210 -11.95 -2.03 -13.76
CA SER A 210 -11.72 -1.86 -12.31
C SER A 210 -10.80 -0.67 -12.05
N PHE A 211 -9.80 -0.49 -12.91
CA PHE A 211 -8.91 0.66 -12.91
C PHE A 211 -9.67 1.95 -13.27
N ALA A 212 -10.53 1.89 -14.29
CA ALA A 212 -11.38 3.01 -14.67
C ALA A 212 -12.34 3.41 -13.53
N ALA A 213 -13.04 2.45 -12.91
CA ALA A 213 -13.94 2.70 -11.79
C ALA A 213 -13.22 3.32 -10.58
N SER A 214 -12.05 2.78 -10.22
CA SER A 214 -11.19 3.34 -9.16
C SER A 214 -10.74 4.77 -9.49
N ASN A 215 -10.35 5.04 -10.74
CA ASN A 215 -9.96 6.37 -11.18
C ASN A 215 -11.12 7.36 -11.15
N VAL A 216 -12.32 6.97 -11.59
CA VAL A 216 -13.52 7.82 -11.51
C VAL A 216 -13.82 8.15 -10.06
N TYR A 217 -13.88 7.14 -9.17
CA TYR A 217 -14.16 7.37 -7.76
C TYR A 217 -13.12 8.27 -7.10
N HIS A 218 -11.82 7.98 -7.27
CA HIS A 218 -10.79 8.74 -6.56
C HIS A 218 -10.53 10.10 -7.18
N ASN A 219 -10.45 10.20 -8.50
CA ASN A 219 -10.00 11.43 -9.17
C ASN A 219 -11.16 12.38 -9.47
N TRP A 220 -12.38 11.89 -9.73
CA TRP A 220 -13.50 12.76 -10.11
C TRP A 220 -14.44 13.04 -8.95
N TYR A 221 -14.54 12.13 -7.99
CA TYR A 221 -15.36 12.31 -6.81
C TYR A 221 -14.52 12.63 -5.56
N TRP A 222 -13.78 11.66 -5.06
CA TRP A 222 -13.17 11.78 -3.73
C TRP A 222 -12.18 12.93 -3.64
N PHE A 223 -11.26 13.07 -4.59
CA PHE A 223 -10.22 14.10 -4.51
C PHE A 223 -10.77 15.53 -4.65
N PRO A 224 -11.60 15.87 -5.66
CA PRO A 224 -12.13 17.23 -5.79
C PRO A 224 -12.99 17.66 -4.59
N PHE A 225 -13.81 16.75 -4.05
CA PHE A 225 -14.77 17.11 -3.00
C PHE A 225 -14.22 16.95 -1.57
N ILE A 226 -13.30 16.01 -1.34
CA ILE A 226 -12.78 15.67 -0.01
C ILE A 226 -11.26 15.82 0.05
N GLY A 227 -10.54 15.16 -0.85
CA GLY A 227 -9.08 15.04 -0.82
C GLY A 227 -8.33 16.36 -0.93
N LYS A 228 -8.79 17.27 -1.80
CA LYS A 228 -8.16 18.58 -2.04
C LYS A 228 -8.13 19.42 -0.76
N LYS A 229 -9.27 19.54 -0.06
CA LYS A 229 -9.34 20.28 1.20
C LYS A 229 -8.39 19.71 2.25
N ARG A 230 -8.27 18.38 2.34
CA ARG A 230 -7.33 17.72 3.25
C ARG A 230 -5.88 18.01 2.86
N ALA A 231 -5.53 17.86 1.59
CA ALA A 231 -4.17 18.10 1.10
C ALA A 231 -3.75 19.57 1.29
N ASP A 232 -4.64 20.52 0.94
CA ASP A 232 -4.39 21.95 1.11
C ASP A 232 -4.21 22.32 2.60
N ALA A 233 -4.91 21.64 3.51
CA ALA A 233 -4.72 21.81 4.95
C ALA A 233 -3.39 21.18 5.43
N ALA A 234 -2.97 20.04 4.88
CA ALA A 234 -1.67 19.43 5.21
C ALA A 234 -0.50 20.35 4.83
N LEU A 235 -0.59 21.03 3.68
CA LEU A 235 0.43 21.97 3.20
C LEU A 235 0.59 23.22 4.06
N LYS A 236 -0.36 23.50 4.96
CA LYS A 236 -0.30 24.61 5.93
C LYS A 236 0.33 24.22 7.27
N THR A 237 0.69 22.96 7.45
CA THR A 237 1.44 22.51 8.64
C THR A 237 2.91 22.91 8.53
N GLU A 238 3.66 22.90 9.64
CA GLU A 238 5.10 23.19 9.61
C GLU A 238 5.87 22.30 8.62
N TRP A 239 5.57 21.01 8.59
CA TRP A 239 6.13 20.07 7.61
C TRP A 239 5.67 20.36 6.18
N GLY A 240 4.38 20.66 6.00
CA GLY A 240 3.83 21.02 4.69
C GLY A 240 4.50 22.27 4.10
N GLU A 241 4.66 23.31 4.92
CA GLU A 241 5.33 24.54 4.53
C GLU A 241 6.83 24.31 4.27
N LEU A 242 7.51 23.56 5.13
CA LEU A 242 8.92 23.21 4.95
C LEU A 242 9.12 22.48 3.62
N LEU A 243 8.33 21.45 3.35
CA LEU A 243 8.39 20.69 2.10
C LEU A 243 8.14 21.61 0.89
N GLN A 244 7.09 22.44 0.95
CA GLN A 244 6.72 23.30 -0.16
C GLN A 244 7.75 24.41 -0.43
N LYS A 245 8.26 25.06 0.62
CA LYS A 245 9.20 26.19 0.51
C LYS A 245 10.62 25.73 0.19
N LYS A 246 11.09 24.65 0.82
CA LYS A 246 12.49 24.23 0.75
C LYS A 246 12.76 23.15 -0.30
N TYR A 247 11.87 22.18 -0.44
CA TYR A 247 12.13 20.98 -1.24
C TYR A 247 11.37 20.95 -2.57
N SER A 248 10.33 21.79 -2.72
CA SER A 248 9.55 21.89 -3.95
C SER A 248 9.13 23.33 -4.28
N PRO A 249 10.05 24.32 -4.27
CA PRO A 249 9.70 25.73 -4.47
C PRO A 249 9.03 25.98 -5.83
N ASP A 250 9.47 25.27 -6.87
CA ASP A 250 9.00 25.47 -8.25
C ASP A 250 7.82 24.57 -8.64
N ARG A 251 7.38 23.68 -7.74
CA ARG A 251 6.29 22.74 -8.02
C ARG A 251 5.37 22.60 -6.80
N PRO A 252 4.06 22.86 -6.93
CA PRO A 252 3.14 22.54 -5.84
C PRO A 252 3.17 21.04 -5.55
N ILE A 253 3.38 20.67 -4.29
CA ILE A 253 3.44 19.26 -3.83
C ILE A 253 2.11 18.54 -4.10
N ASN A 254 1.03 19.30 -4.10
CA ASN A 254 -0.27 18.87 -4.58
C ASN A 254 -0.58 19.59 -5.90
N PRO A 255 -0.10 19.12 -7.06
CA PRO A 255 -0.35 19.81 -8.32
C PRO A 255 -1.85 19.85 -8.68
N GLY A 256 -2.71 19.11 -7.95
CA GLY A 256 -3.98 18.65 -8.46
C GLY A 256 -3.72 17.78 -9.68
N TYR A 257 -4.53 16.75 -9.88
CA TYR A 257 -4.54 16.17 -11.23
C TYR A 257 -4.99 17.29 -12.19
N GLY A 258 -4.20 17.56 -13.22
CA GLY A 258 -4.29 18.74 -14.08
C GLY A 258 -5.74 19.09 -14.42
N SER A 259 -6.10 20.33 -14.10
CA SER A 259 -7.41 20.94 -14.31
C SER A 259 -7.81 21.13 -15.78
N ARG A 260 -7.43 20.22 -16.70
CA ARG A 260 -7.66 20.42 -18.14
C ARG A 260 -8.26 19.26 -18.92
N VAL A 261 -8.28 18.00 -18.46
CA VAL A 261 -8.95 16.91 -19.21
C VAL A 261 -9.38 15.80 -18.24
N PRO A 262 -10.68 15.62 -17.90
CA PRO A 262 -11.58 14.81 -18.75
C PRO A 262 -13.11 15.05 -18.55
N PHE A 263 -13.57 16.24 -18.17
CA PHE A 263 -15.01 16.46 -17.92
C PHE A 263 -15.89 16.16 -19.16
N ALA A 264 -15.32 16.33 -20.36
CA ALA A 264 -15.99 16.03 -21.63
C ALA A 264 -15.98 14.53 -22.03
N ALA A 265 -15.01 13.74 -21.56
CA ALA A 265 -14.92 12.31 -21.88
C ALA A 265 -15.80 11.46 -20.93
N ALA A 266 -15.95 11.92 -19.69
CA ALA A 266 -16.76 11.33 -18.63
C ALA A 266 -18.26 11.27 -18.96
N SER A 267 -18.79 12.38 -19.46
CA SER A 267 -20.20 12.51 -19.84
C SER A 267 -20.55 11.57 -20.99
N GLY A 268 -19.64 11.40 -21.97
CA GLY A 268 -19.83 10.46 -23.07
C GLY A 268 -19.91 8.99 -22.61
N GLY A 269 -19.03 8.57 -21.70
CA GLY A 269 -18.99 7.19 -21.21
C GLY A 269 -20.18 6.80 -20.32
N LEU A 270 -20.59 7.69 -19.40
CA LEU A 270 -21.76 7.47 -18.54
C LEU A 270 -23.08 7.45 -19.35
N VAL A 271 -23.22 8.32 -20.34
CA VAL A 271 -24.37 8.33 -21.24
C VAL A 271 -24.42 7.06 -22.09
N ALA A 272 -23.28 6.59 -22.59
CA ALA A 272 -23.20 5.34 -23.35
C ALA A 272 -23.57 4.10 -22.51
N ALA A 273 -23.10 4.03 -21.26
CA ALA A 273 -23.43 2.94 -20.35
C ALA A 273 -24.92 2.94 -19.96
N ALA A 274 -25.49 4.11 -19.65
CA ALA A 274 -26.92 4.24 -19.37
C ALA A 274 -27.77 3.88 -20.59
N ALA A 275 -27.35 4.27 -21.80
CA ALA A 275 -28.03 3.91 -23.05
C ALA A 275 -27.96 2.41 -23.34
N LEU A 276 -26.84 1.74 -23.04
CA LEU A 276 -26.68 0.30 -23.20
C LEU A 276 -27.58 -0.48 -22.23
N ILE A 277 -27.63 -0.04 -20.95
CA ILE A 277 -28.50 -0.63 -19.92
C ILE A 277 -29.97 -0.44 -20.29
N ALA A 278 -30.36 0.76 -20.74
CA ALA A 278 -31.72 1.03 -21.21
C ALA A 278 -32.11 0.17 -22.43
N ARG A 279 -31.18 -0.02 -23.38
CA ARG A 279 -31.40 -0.91 -24.54
C ARG A 279 -31.54 -2.37 -24.14
N LEU A 280 -30.72 -2.87 -23.23
CA LEU A 280 -30.82 -4.24 -22.69
C LEU A 280 -32.14 -4.44 -21.94
N TYR A 281 -32.54 -3.47 -21.12
CA TYR A 281 -33.83 -3.51 -20.40
C TYR A 281 -35.03 -3.54 -21.37
N LEU A 282 -35.00 -2.72 -22.42
CA LEU A 282 -36.06 -2.71 -23.44
C LEU A 282 -36.08 -4.00 -24.27
N ALA A 283 -34.93 -4.54 -24.65
CA ALA A 283 -34.83 -5.79 -25.39
C ALA A 283 -35.39 -6.99 -24.60
N LEU A 284 -35.09 -7.04 -23.29
CA LEU A 284 -35.62 -8.07 -22.39
C LEU A 284 -37.13 -7.95 -22.16
N ARG A 285 -37.69 -6.73 -22.21
CA ARG A 285 -39.13 -6.50 -22.07
C ARG A 285 -39.95 -6.84 -23.32
N HIS A 286 -39.33 -6.81 -24.50
CA HIS A 286 -39.99 -7.17 -25.77
C HIS A 286 -39.82 -8.65 -26.17
N SER A 287 -39.07 -9.43 -25.38
CA SER A 287 -38.81 -10.85 -25.62
C SER A 287 -39.62 -11.79 -24.72
N GLY A 288 -40.64 -11.26 -24.02
CA GLY A 288 -41.54 -12.01 -23.14
C GLY A 288 -43.00 -11.71 -23.42
#